data_AF-A0A1D7XMT0-F1
#
_entry.id   AF-A0A1D7XMT0-F1
#
_cell.length_a   1.000
_cell.length_b   1.000
_cell.length_c   1.000
_cell.angle_alpha   90.00
_cell.angle_beta   90.00
_cell.angle_gamma   90.00
#
_symmetry.space_group_name_H-M   'P 1'
#
loop_
_entity.id
_entity.type
_entity.pdbx_description
1 polymer ?
#
loop_
_entity_poly.entity_id
_entity_poly.type
_entity_poly.pdbx_seq_one_letter_code
_entity_poly.pdbx_strand_id
1 'polypeptide(L)'
;MEDWIYHNPKFECDKINYELLRYSPWSGHRNFAYDFVSFFKPKTIVELGSYYGCSAFAFMQAIKDQNLNLEFYGIDTWSGDDFTKDDYKQNVFLAFSDVVKKCFKEQNVNMLRKTFDEAIVHFKDNSIDLLHIDGSHHYEDVKYDFETWFSKVKNDGIIMFHDISADKMYGKIMGSHCFWEELKQKFTFTFQFDFSYGLGVLFLSEKKYNLFIKSIDIKKYQQINNSLSVEYKDELRKNYFILEDNKFHINSLYEQLKIKDNHLNSYKEDVGEKDKYIKELEKQIEERDKGLNDYQLNVEGKDKYIKELEQQVKERDKGLNDYQLNVEDKDKYIKELEQQIDEKEKSLNGYKLKVKEKDIYIEGLEKKVTEKENYIYEIEEKVKKSFFGKFIKR
;
A
#
# COMPACT_ATOMS: atom_id res chain seq x y z
N MET A 1 9.43 71.07 -24.64
CA MET A 1 8.84 69.84 -25.19
C MET A 1 8.81 68.86 -24.04
N GLU A 2 7.78 68.01 -23.92
CA GLU A 2 7.85 66.90 -22.96
C GLU A 2 8.96 65.96 -23.45
N ASP A 3 9.88 65.59 -22.56
CA ASP A 3 11.00 64.69 -22.89
C ASP A 3 10.50 63.24 -22.84
N TRP A 4 11.07 62.38 -23.70
CA TRP A 4 10.81 60.95 -23.63
C TRP A 4 11.53 60.35 -22.42
N ILE A 5 10.76 59.93 -21.42
CA ILE A 5 11.29 59.31 -20.21
C ILE A 5 11.31 57.80 -20.39
N TYR A 6 12.45 57.19 -20.11
CA TYR A 6 12.63 55.74 -20.10
C TYR A 6 12.43 55.20 -18.70
N HIS A 7 11.25 54.67 -18.43
CA HIS A 7 10.92 54.17 -17.11
C HIS A 7 11.49 52.76 -16.89
N ASN A 8 11.57 52.38 -15.62
CA ASN A 8 11.83 51.00 -15.23
C ASN A 8 10.60 50.48 -14.43
N PRO A 9 9.46 50.28 -15.12
CA PRO A 9 8.21 49.94 -14.46
C PRO A 9 8.29 48.58 -13.79
N LYS A 10 7.58 48.45 -12.66
CA LYS A 10 7.29 47.15 -12.06
C LYS A 10 5.88 46.76 -12.44
N PHE A 11 5.75 45.81 -13.36
CA PHE A 11 4.45 45.32 -13.78
C PHE A 11 3.82 44.46 -12.68
N GLU A 12 2.75 44.94 -12.05
CA GLU A 12 2.10 44.24 -10.94
C GLU A 12 1.52 42.88 -11.34
N CYS A 13 1.09 42.76 -12.61
CA CYS A 13 0.57 41.53 -13.20
C CYS A 13 1.59 40.38 -13.20
N ASP A 14 2.90 40.67 -13.17
CA ASP A 14 3.95 39.66 -13.09
C ASP A 14 3.88 38.85 -11.79
N LYS A 15 3.26 39.38 -10.72
CA LYS A 15 3.06 38.62 -9.47
C LYS A 15 1.99 37.54 -9.58
N ILE A 16 1.11 37.65 -10.57
CA ILE A 16 -0.02 36.75 -10.77
C ILE A 16 0.31 35.75 -11.88
N ASN A 17 0.89 36.22 -12.97
CA ASN A 17 1.15 35.41 -14.15
C ASN A 17 2.52 35.67 -14.76
N TYR A 18 3.57 35.49 -13.95
CA TYR A 18 4.95 35.78 -14.32
C TYR A 18 5.37 35.13 -15.64
N GLU A 19 5.21 33.81 -15.74
CA GLU A 19 5.71 33.02 -16.87
C GLU A 19 5.05 33.43 -18.19
N LEU A 20 3.72 33.48 -18.24
CA LEU A 20 3.00 33.76 -19.49
C LEU A 20 3.22 35.21 -19.97
N LEU A 21 3.45 36.15 -19.06
CA LEU A 21 3.69 37.56 -19.42
C LEU A 21 5.16 37.81 -19.77
N ARG A 22 6.09 37.20 -19.04
CA ARG A 22 7.53 37.42 -19.24
C ARG A 22 8.09 36.69 -20.45
N TYR A 23 7.56 35.51 -20.77
CA TYR A 23 7.97 34.71 -21.93
C TYR A 23 7.05 34.84 -23.14
N SER A 24 6.06 35.75 -23.09
CA SER A 24 5.20 36.07 -24.23
C SER A 24 6.03 36.53 -25.45
N PRO A 25 5.62 36.18 -26.68
CA PRO A 25 6.18 36.75 -27.91
C PRO A 25 6.28 38.28 -27.89
N TRP A 26 5.30 38.94 -27.26
CA TRP A 26 5.18 40.40 -27.15
C TRP A 26 6.06 41.02 -26.04
N SER A 27 6.62 40.20 -25.15
CA SER A 27 7.22 40.65 -23.87
C SER A 27 8.33 41.71 -23.98
N GLY A 28 9.10 41.74 -25.07
CA GLY A 28 10.16 42.73 -25.29
C GLY A 28 9.63 44.14 -25.55
N HIS A 29 8.36 44.28 -25.91
CA HIS A 29 7.73 45.58 -26.19
C HIS A 29 7.12 46.25 -24.94
N ARG A 30 7.07 45.56 -23.79
CA ARG A 30 6.38 46.04 -22.57
C ARG A 30 6.91 47.38 -22.07
N ASN A 31 8.23 47.55 -22.00
CA ASN A 31 8.84 48.82 -21.59
C ASN A 31 8.53 49.94 -22.59
N PHE A 32 8.60 49.64 -23.89
CA PHE A 32 8.28 50.60 -24.94
C PHE A 32 6.82 51.05 -24.85
N ALA A 33 5.88 50.11 -24.74
CA ALA A 33 4.46 50.41 -24.63
C ALA A 33 4.12 51.23 -23.38
N TYR A 34 4.78 50.92 -22.25
CA TYR A 34 4.63 51.70 -21.02
C TYR A 34 5.06 53.15 -21.22
N ASP A 35 6.26 53.36 -21.76
CA ASP A 35 6.83 54.69 -21.99
C ASP A 35 6.02 55.44 -23.05
N PHE A 36 5.54 54.74 -24.08
CA PHE A 36 4.72 55.28 -25.15
C PHE A 36 3.39 55.84 -24.64
N VAL A 37 2.66 55.07 -23.81
CA VAL A 37 1.41 55.54 -23.19
C VAL A 37 1.67 56.69 -22.23
N SER A 38 2.77 56.62 -21.46
CA SER A 38 3.17 57.68 -20.53
C SER A 38 3.49 59.00 -21.25
N PHE A 39 4.08 58.92 -22.44
CA PHE A 39 4.44 60.08 -23.27
C PHE A 39 3.24 60.65 -24.03
N PHE A 40 2.50 59.82 -24.78
CA PHE A 40 1.41 60.29 -25.64
C PHE A 40 0.11 60.55 -24.90
N LYS A 41 -0.10 59.92 -23.74
CA LYS A 41 -1.29 60.04 -22.89
C LYS A 41 -2.61 59.96 -23.70
N PRO A 42 -2.82 58.87 -24.49
CA PRO A 42 -4.06 58.69 -25.26
C PRO A 42 -5.29 58.73 -24.35
N LYS A 43 -6.48 59.02 -24.89
CA LYS A 43 -7.73 58.97 -24.11
C LYS A 43 -8.47 57.65 -24.28
N THR A 44 -8.33 57.04 -25.46
CA THR A 44 -8.93 55.73 -25.77
C THR A 44 -7.91 54.83 -26.43
N ILE A 45 -7.67 53.67 -25.81
CA ILE A 45 -6.86 52.59 -26.37
C ILE A 45 -7.79 51.42 -26.67
N VAL A 46 -7.72 50.89 -27.88
CA VAL A 46 -8.42 49.67 -28.28
C VAL A 46 -7.39 48.64 -28.72
N GLU A 47 -7.50 47.44 -28.17
CA GLU A 47 -6.69 46.29 -28.53
C GLU A 47 -7.57 45.19 -29.12
N LEU A 48 -7.20 44.72 -30.30
CA LEU A 48 -7.80 43.59 -30.99
C LEU A 48 -6.87 42.39 -30.82
N GLY A 49 -7.32 41.38 -30.05
CA GLY A 49 -6.48 40.25 -29.64
C GLY A 49 -5.74 40.55 -28.35
N SER A 50 -6.42 40.33 -27.21
CA SER A 50 -5.86 40.60 -25.88
C SER A 50 -5.23 39.37 -25.24
N TYR A 51 -5.66 38.16 -25.63
CA TYR A 51 -5.16 36.88 -25.15
C TYR A 51 -4.91 36.85 -23.62
N TYR A 52 -3.69 36.49 -23.17
CA TYR A 52 -3.28 36.52 -21.76
C TYR A 52 -2.88 37.92 -21.23
N GLY A 53 -2.87 38.95 -22.09
CA GLY A 53 -2.78 40.36 -21.69
C GLY A 53 -1.38 40.95 -21.56
N CYS A 54 -0.36 40.40 -22.23
CA CYS A 54 1.00 40.95 -22.16
C CYS A 54 1.06 42.44 -22.55
N SER A 55 0.51 42.78 -23.71
CA SER A 55 0.35 44.14 -24.22
C SER A 55 -0.62 44.97 -23.39
N ALA A 56 -1.82 44.42 -23.17
CA ALA A 56 -2.87 45.03 -22.38
C ALA A 56 -2.35 45.52 -21.02
N PHE A 57 -1.67 44.66 -20.27
CA PHE A 57 -1.19 44.99 -18.93
C PHE A 57 0.01 45.93 -18.93
N ALA A 58 0.80 45.98 -20.02
CA ALA A 58 1.83 47.01 -20.17
C ALA A 58 1.20 48.39 -20.34
N PHE A 59 0.14 48.52 -21.16
CA PHE A 59 -0.64 49.75 -21.28
C PHE A 59 -1.32 50.11 -19.96
N MET A 60 -1.99 49.16 -19.31
CA MET A 60 -2.69 49.39 -18.04
C MET A 60 -1.75 49.80 -16.90
N GLN A 61 -0.53 49.25 -16.83
CA GLN A 61 0.44 49.66 -15.84
C GLN A 61 0.85 51.13 -16.03
N ALA A 62 1.04 51.59 -17.26
CA ALA A 62 1.32 53.00 -17.54
C ALA A 62 0.13 53.89 -17.17
N ILE A 63 -1.09 53.49 -17.52
CA ILE A 63 -2.32 54.22 -17.16
C ILE A 63 -2.42 54.40 -15.64
N LYS A 64 -2.18 53.32 -14.89
CA LYS A 64 -2.22 53.32 -13.43
C LYS A 64 -1.13 54.19 -12.83
N ASP A 65 0.12 53.99 -13.21
CA ASP A 65 1.28 54.67 -12.62
C ASP A 65 1.27 56.17 -12.90
N GLN A 66 0.78 56.57 -14.08
CA GLN A 66 0.68 57.97 -14.50
C GLN A 66 -0.67 58.61 -14.13
N ASN A 67 -1.56 57.88 -13.45
CA ASN A 67 -2.90 58.32 -13.04
C ASN A 67 -3.71 58.93 -14.21
N LEU A 68 -3.70 58.26 -15.36
CA LEU A 68 -4.38 58.74 -16.56
C LEU A 68 -5.88 58.40 -16.52
N ASN A 69 -6.72 59.39 -16.82
CA ASN A 69 -8.15 59.17 -17.06
C ASN A 69 -8.36 58.70 -18.51
N LEU A 70 -8.16 57.41 -18.75
CA LEU A 70 -8.12 56.76 -20.06
C LEU A 70 -9.10 55.57 -20.09
N GLU A 71 -9.77 55.35 -21.22
CA GLU A 71 -10.60 54.15 -21.46
C GLU A 71 -9.84 53.09 -22.26
N PHE A 72 -9.55 51.95 -21.64
CA PHE A 72 -8.93 50.81 -22.31
C PHE A 72 -10.00 49.78 -22.70
N TYR A 73 -9.95 49.30 -23.94
CA TYR A 73 -10.80 48.23 -24.45
C TYR A 73 -9.95 47.07 -24.93
N GLY A 74 -10.03 45.94 -24.23
CA GLY A 74 -9.48 44.67 -24.70
C GLY A 74 -10.58 43.86 -25.36
N ILE A 75 -10.41 43.53 -26.64
CA ILE A 75 -11.41 42.84 -27.46
C ILE A 75 -10.83 41.52 -27.90
N ASP A 76 -11.49 40.43 -27.52
CA ASP A 76 -11.06 39.08 -27.85
C ASP A 76 -12.24 38.12 -27.65
N THR A 77 -12.22 36.96 -28.30
CA THR A 77 -13.18 35.90 -28.00
C THR A 77 -12.79 35.13 -26.73
N TRP A 78 -11.50 35.18 -26.35
CA TRP A 78 -10.83 34.34 -25.36
C TRP A 78 -11.10 32.85 -25.54
N SER A 79 -11.33 32.44 -26.79
CA SER A 79 -11.63 31.06 -27.17
C SER A 79 -10.47 30.44 -27.98
N GLY A 80 -9.47 31.25 -28.33
CA GLY A 80 -8.35 30.86 -29.16
C GLY A 80 -8.65 30.73 -30.65
N ASP A 81 -7.59 30.67 -31.43
CA ASP A 81 -7.58 30.46 -32.88
C ASP A 81 -6.78 29.20 -33.24
N ASP A 82 -6.62 28.90 -34.52
CA ASP A 82 -5.88 27.71 -35.00
C ASP A 82 -4.41 27.67 -34.55
N PHE A 83 -3.82 28.82 -34.19
CA PHE A 83 -2.42 28.92 -33.71
C PHE A 83 -2.30 28.76 -32.19
N THR A 84 -3.34 29.09 -31.41
CA THR A 84 -3.31 29.11 -29.94
C THR A 84 -4.18 28.02 -29.29
N LYS A 85 -5.00 27.29 -30.07
CA LYS A 85 -6.01 26.33 -29.58
C LYS A 85 -5.52 25.27 -28.60
N ASP A 86 -4.26 24.86 -28.69
CA ASP A 86 -3.68 23.83 -27.81
C ASP A 86 -2.92 24.40 -26.60
N ASP A 87 -2.79 25.73 -26.49
CA ASP A 87 -2.13 26.40 -25.37
C ASP A 87 -3.00 26.40 -24.09
N TYR A 88 -4.28 26.01 -24.20
CA TYR A 88 -5.29 26.22 -23.15
C TYR A 88 -5.47 25.01 -22.23
N LYS A 89 -4.95 25.08 -20.99
CA LYS A 89 -5.35 24.19 -19.87
C LYS A 89 -6.28 24.87 -18.85
N GLN A 90 -6.44 26.19 -18.94
CA GLN A 90 -7.25 27.02 -18.01
C GLN A 90 -8.07 28.06 -18.80
N ASN A 91 -9.12 28.59 -18.17
CA ASN A 91 -9.99 29.61 -18.76
C ASN A 91 -9.28 30.97 -18.80
N VAL A 92 -8.80 31.38 -19.99
CA VAL A 92 -7.97 32.59 -20.19
C VAL A 92 -8.70 33.86 -19.88
N PHE A 93 -9.98 33.97 -20.25
CA PHE A 93 -10.79 35.12 -19.88
C PHE A 93 -10.82 35.32 -18.37
N LEU A 94 -10.99 34.23 -17.60
CA LEU A 94 -10.97 34.32 -16.13
C LEU A 94 -9.59 34.71 -15.61
N ALA A 95 -8.50 34.19 -16.18
CA ALA A 95 -7.15 34.58 -15.80
C ALA A 95 -6.87 36.07 -16.08
N PHE A 96 -7.23 36.56 -17.27
CA PHE A 96 -7.13 37.97 -17.65
C PHE A 96 -7.98 38.85 -16.70
N SER A 97 -9.24 38.47 -16.48
CA SER A 97 -10.17 39.18 -15.60
C SER A 97 -9.67 39.24 -14.16
N ASP A 98 -9.05 38.17 -13.66
CA ASP A 98 -8.47 38.13 -12.31
C ASP A 98 -7.31 39.12 -12.17
N VAL A 99 -6.44 39.24 -13.17
CA VAL A 99 -5.38 40.26 -13.20
C VAL A 99 -5.97 41.66 -13.20
N VAL A 100 -6.97 41.94 -14.04
CA VAL A 100 -7.66 43.26 -14.05
C VAL A 100 -8.24 43.58 -12.67
N LYS A 101 -8.94 42.63 -12.04
CA LYS A 101 -9.54 42.82 -10.71
C LYS A 101 -8.51 43.03 -9.60
N LYS A 102 -7.35 42.36 -9.66
CA LYS A 102 -6.33 42.43 -8.61
C LYS A 102 -5.39 43.63 -8.78
N CYS A 103 -5.00 43.94 -10.02
CA CYS A 103 -3.98 44.94 -10.32
C CYS A 103 -4.56 46.27 -10.79
N PHE A 104 -5.70 46.26 -11.48
CA PHE A 104 -6.19 47.41 -12.26
C PHE A 104 -7.65 47.78 -11.96
N LYS A 105 -8.14 47.47 -10.75
CA LYS A 105 -9.55 47.66 -10.35
C LYS A 105 -10.05 49.11 -10.40
N GLU A 106 -9.14 50.08 -10.33
CA GLU A 106 -9.46 51.52 -10.28
C GLU A 106 -9.38 52.18 -11.67
N GLN A 107 -8.94 51.43 -12.68
CA GLN A 107 -8.75 51.88 -14.05
C GLN A 107 -9.99 51.51 -14.88
N ASN A 108 -10.31 52.32 -15.89
CA ASN A 108 -11.45 52.06 -16.77
C ASN A 108 -11.07 51.01 -17.84
N VAL A 109 -11.19 49.74 -17.47
CA VAL A 109 -10.86 48.58 -18.30
C VAL A 109 -12.13 47.88 -18.76
N ASN A 110 -12.36 47.88 -20.07
CA ASN A 110 -13.52 47.28 -20.72
C ASN A 110 -13.08 46.00 -21.45
N MET A 111 -13.45 44.84 -20.90
CA MET A 111 -13.16 43.53 -21.51
C MET A 111 -14.36 43.10 -22.37
N LEU A 112 -14.25 43.24 -23.70
CA LEU A 112 -15.32 42.90 -24.64
C LEU A 112 -15.11 41.50 -25.19
N ARG A 113 -15.79 40.51 -24.61
CA ARG A 113 -15.72 39.10 -25.05
C ARG A 113 -16.56 38.88 -26.31
N LYS A 114 -16.02 39.26 -27.47
CA LYS A 114 -16.69 39.38 -28.77
C LYS A 114 -15.70 39.17 -29.91
N THR A 115 -16.21 38.91 -31.11
CA THR A 115 -15.40 39.11 -32.32
C THR A 115 -15.18 40.61 -32.58
N PHE A 116 -14.20 40.95 -33.41
CA PHE A 116 -13.92 42.35 -33.74
C PHE A 116 -15.10 43.00 -34.49
N ASP A 117 -15.76 42.25 -35.38
CA ASP A 117 -16.97 42.69 -36.11
C ASP A 117 -18.16 42.96 -35.20
N GLU A 118 -18.32 42.19 -34.13
CA GLU A 118 -19.37 42.44 -33.15
C GLU A 118 -19.06 43.65 -32.28
N ALA A 119 -17.78 43.93 -32.03
CA ALA A 119 -17.35 44.97 -31.12
C ALA A 119 -17.31 46.37 -31.79
N ILE A 120 -17.05 46.45 -33.10
CA ILE A 120 -16.88 47.73 -33.81
C ILE A 120 -18.08 48.68 -33.67
N VAL A 121 -19.29 48.16 -33.51
CA VAL A 121 -20.53 48.95 -33.35
C VAL A 121 -20.53 49.82 -32.08
N HIS A 122 -19.67 49.50 -31.11
CA HIS A 122 -19.50 50.29 -29.89
C HIS A 122 -18.61 51.53 -30.10
N PHE A 123 -17.89 51.62 -31.21
CA PHE A 123 -16.91 52.67 -31.47
C PHE A 123 -17.40 53.63 -32.56
N LYS A 124 -17.37 54.93 -32.23
CA LYS A 124 -17.65 56.00 -33.18
C LYS A 124 -16.46 56.19 -34.11
N ASP A 125 -16.72 56.68 -35.31
CA ASP A 125 -15.66 57.09 -36.24
C ASP A 125 -14.80 58.17 -35.59
N ASN A 126 -13.49 58.17 -35.87
CA ASN A 126 -12.54 59.13 -35.31
C ASN A 126 -12.57 59.26 -33.78
N SER A 127 -12.72 58.15 -33.05
CA SER A 127 -12.78 58.15 -31.58
C SER A 127 -11.58 57.51 -30.89
N ILE A 128 -10.84 56.64 -31.57
CA ILE A 128 -9.73 55.87 -31.00
C ILE A 128 -8.41 56.63 -31.16
N ASP A 129 -7.67 56.84 -30.06
CA ASP A 129 -6.34 57.48 -30.10
C ASP A 129 -5.23 56.50 -30.47
N LEU A 130 -5.31 55.28 -29.91
CA LEU A 130 -4.37 54.19 -30.15
C LEU A 130 -5.13 52.90 -30.43
N LEU A 131 -4.91 52.31 -31.59
CA LEU A 131 -5.40 50.99 -31.96
C LEU A 131 -4.23 50.01 -31.97
N HIS A 132 -4.33 48.88 -31.29
CA HIS A 132 -3.36 47.77 -31.36
C HIS A 132 -4.04 46.58 -32.03
N ILE A 133 -3.41 46.03 -33.07
CA ILE A 133 -3.90 44.88 -33.85
C ILE A 133 -2.93 43.73 -33.65
N ASP A 134 -3.39 42.69 -32.95
CA ASP A 134 -2.64 41.48 -32.56
C ASP A 134 -3.59 40.27 -32.46
N GLY A 135 -4.47 40.11 -33.47
CA GLY A 135 -5.55 39.12 -33.49
C GLY A 135 -5.18 37.81 -34.18
N SER A 136 -5.46 37.72 -35.49
CA SER A 136 -5.14 36.55 -36.32
C SER A 136 -3.78 36.69 -36.97
N HIS A 137 -3.12 35.57 -37.26
CA HIS A 137 -1.86 35.53 -38.00
C HIS A 137 -2.04 35.34 -39.51
N HIS A 138 -3.28 35.31 -40.01
CA HIS A 138 -3.58 35.22 -41.44
C HIS A 138 -3.64 36.59 -42.09
N TYR A 139 -3.07 36.70 -43.30
CA TYR A 139 -2.97 37.98 -44.02
C TYR A 139 -4.34 38.64 -44.25
N GLU A 140 -5.32 37.86 -44.71
CA GLU A 140 -6.65 38.38 -45.03
C GLU A 140 -7.38 38.90 -43.79
N ASP A 141 -7.22 38.23 -42.65
CA ASP A 141 -7.83 38.63 -41.38
C ASP A 141 -7.21 39.95 -40.89
N VAL A 142 -5.87 40.05 -40.83
CA VAL A 142 -5.18 41.27 -40.39
C VAL A 142 -5.52 42.47 -41.28
N LYS A 143 -5.58 42.25 -42.59
CA LYS A 143 -5.97 43.27 -43.55
C LYS A 143 -7.41 43.71 -43.34
N TYR A 144 -8.33 42.75 -43.18
CA TYR A 144 -9.74 43.02 -42.94
C TYR A 144 -9.94 43.79 -41.63
N ASP A 145 -9.25 43.40 -40.56
CA ASP A 145 -9.29 44.09 -39.27
C ASP A 145 -8.81 45.54 -39.41
N PHE A 146 -7.70 45.76 -40.09
CA PHE A 146 -7.22 47.12 -40.36
C PHE A 146 -8.24 47.94 -41.16
N GLU A 147 -8.69 47.44 -42.32
CA GLU A 147 -9.59 48.19 -43.20
C GLU A 147 -10.92 48.53 -42.50
N THR A 148 -11.43 47.61 -41.70
CA THR A 148 -12.68 47.76 -40.94
C THR A 148 -12.54 48.76 -39.79
N TRP A 149 -11.43 48.70 -39.04
CA TRP A 149 -11.21 49.56 -37.86
C TRP A 149 -10.56 50.90 -38.16
N PHE A 150 -9.96 51.08 -39.35
CA PHE A 150 -9.22 52.30 -39.71
C PHE A 150 -10.07 53.58 -39.55
N SER A 151 -11.35 53.54 -39.95
CA SER A 151 -12.29 54.67 -39.83
C SER A 151 -12.58 55.10 -38.38
N LYS A 152 -12.35 54.20 -37.41
CA LYS A 152 -12.58 54.44 -35.98
C LYS A 152 -11.40 55.17 -35.32
N VAL A 153 -10.22 55.07 -35.91
CA VAL A 153 -9.01 55.77 -35.46
C VAL A 153 -9.10 57.25 -35.79
N LYS A 154 -8.69 58.11 -34.87
CA LYS A 154 -8.63 59.56 -35.12
C LYS A 154 -7.68 59.86 -36.27
N ASN A 155 -7.94 60.96 -36.97
CA ASN A 155 -7.04 61.47 -38.02
C ASN A 155 -5.59 61.71 -37.55
N ASP A 156 -5.38 61.96 -36.25
CA ASP A 156 -4.04 62.07 -35.65
C ASP A 156 -3.68 60.86 -34.78
N GLY A 157 -4.45 59.78 -34.86
CA GLY A 157 -4.27 58.56 -34.08
C GLY A 157 -3.06 57.74 -34.53
N ILE A 158 -2.83 56.67 -33.79
CA ILE A 158 -1.68 55.78 -33.98
C ILE A 158 -2.21 54.34 -34.02
N ILE A 159 -1.65 53.52 -34.90
CA ILE A 159 -2.00 52.11 -35.05
C ILE A 159 -0.75 51.28 -34.83
N MET A 160 -0.83 50.28 -33.97
CA MET A 160 0.24 49.33 -33.70
C MET A 160 -0.12 47.95 -34.25
N PHE A 161 0.86 47.27 -34.82
CA PHE A 161 0.75 45.91 -35.33
C PHE A 161 1.82 45.05 -34.70
N HIS A 162 1.45 43.92 -34.14
CA HIS A 162 2.41 42.93 -33.68
C HIS A 162 2.64 41.86 -34.75
N ASP A 163 3.58 40.94 -34.49
CA ASP A 163 3.92 39.83 -35.38
C ASP A 163 4.37 40.25 -36.79
N ILE A 164 5.03 41.40 -36.90
CA ILE A 164 5.50 41.93 -38.20
C ILE A 164 6.89 41.42 -38.59
N SER A 165 7.48 40.46 -37.86
CA SER A 165 8.78 39.88 -38.18
C SER A 165 8.73 39.02 -39.45
N ALA A 166 9.83 39.01 -40.20
CA ALA A 166 10.04 38.11 -41.34
C ALA A 166 10.38 36.66 -40.90
N ASP A 167 10.45 36.40 -39.59
CA ASP A 167 10.73 35.08 -39.04
C ASP A 167 9.62 34.08 -39.40
N LYS A 168 10.02 32.82 -39.60
CA LYS A 168 9.08 31.74 -39.93
C LYS A 168 8.55 31.09 -38.66
N MET A 169 7.24 31.19 -38.43
CA MET A 169 6.52 30.39 -37.43
C MET A 169 5.92 29.16 -38.13
N TYR A 170 6.21 27.96 -37.61
CA TYR A 170 5.76 26.69 -38.20
C TYR A 170 6.07 26.55 -39.72
N GLY A 171 7.18 27.14 -40.16
CA GLY A 171 7.63 27.10 -41.56
C GLY A 171 7.01 28.15 -42.48
N LYS A 172 6.10 29.01 -41.99
CA LYS A 172 5.45 30.09 -42.75
C LYS A 172 5.77 31.47 -42.16
N ILE A 173 5.78 32.49 -43.01
CA ILE A 173 5.83 33.89 -42.57
C ILE A 173 4.42 34.29 -42.15
N MET A 174 4.31 35.06 -41.05
CA MET A 174 3.02 35.54 -40.55
C MET A 174 2.37 36.52 -41.53
N GLY A 175 1.05 36.48 -41.64
CA GLY A 175 0.29 37.34 -42.54
C GLY A 175 0.39 38.83 -42.20
N SER A 176 0.50 39.14 -40.91
CA SER A 176 0.80 40.47 -40.35
C SER A 176 2.06 41.09 -40.95
N HIS A 177 3.15 40.32 -41.11
CA HIS A 177 4.38 40.80 -41.77
C HIS A 177 4.11 41.21 -43.21
N CYS A 178 3.47 40.34 -44.00
CA CYS A 178 3.16 40.62 -45.40
C CYS A 178 2.30 41.89 -45.54
N PHE A 179 1.29 42.06 -44.68
CA PHE A 179 0.44 43.24 -44.70
C PHE A 179 1.17 44.50 -44.22
N TRP A 180 2.05 44.38 -43.22
CA TRP A 180 2.89 45.49 -42.77
C TRP A 180 3.81 46.03 -43.88
N GLU A 181 4.40 45.15 -44.69
CA GLU A 181 5.19 45.58 -45.85
C GLU A 181 4.36 46.36 -46.88
N GLU A 182 3.09 46.00 -47.09
CA GLU A 182 2.18 46.80 -47.91
C GLU A 182 1.85 48.15 -47.28
N LEU A 183 1.61 48.20 -45.97
CA LEU A 183 1.31 49.44 -45.26
C LEU A 183 2.48 50.42 -45.34
N LYS A 184 3.73 49.95 -45.24
CA LYS A 184 4.92 50.79 -45.42
C LYS A 184 5.02 51.43 -46.81
N GLN A 185 4.43 50.82 -47.83
CA GLN A 185 4.36 51.42 -49.17
C GLN A 185 3.25 52.46 -49.28
N LYS A 186 2.16 52.31 -48.52
CA LYS A 186 0.99 53.20 -48.54
C LYS A 186 1.13 54.40 -47.60
N PHE A 187 1.84 54.22 -46.48
CA PHE A 187 1.94 55.21 -45.41
C PHE A 187 3.40 55.60 -45.15
N THR A 188 3.67 56.91 -45.10
CA THR A 188 5.03 57.46 -44.94
C THR A 188 5.53 57.42 -43.50
N PHE A 189 4.64 57.56 -42.52
CA PHE A 189 5.01 57.77 -41.12
C PHE A 189 4.92 56.47 -40.32
N THR A 190 5.82 55.54 -40.64
CA THR A 190 5.89 54.22 -40.01
C THR A 190 7.20 54.05 -39.23
N PHE A 191 7.15 53.21 -38.20
CA PHE A 191 8.29 52.81 -37.39
C PHE A 191 8.17 51.32 -37.07
N GLN A 192 9.27 50.60 -36.89
CA GLN A 192 9.24 49.21 -36.47
C GLN A 192 10.37 48.82 -35.52
N PHE A 193 10.08 47.86 -34.65
CA PHE A 193 11.07 47.03 -33.97
C PHE A 193 11.15 45.66 -34.64
N ASP A 194 12.34 45.05 -34.63
CA ASP A 194 12.58 43.73 -35.23
C ASP A 194 12.76 42.61 -34.18
N PHE A 195 12.68 42.93 -32.89
CA PHE A 195 12.72 41.96 -31.80
C PHE A 195 11.31 41.61 -31.32
N SER A 196 11.17 40.52 -30.54
CA SER A 196 9.89 40.07 -30.00
C SER A 196 8.82 39.95 -31.08
N TYR A 197 9.13 39.19 -32.13
CA TYR A 197 8.30 39.01 -33.34
C TYR A 197 7.91 40.30 -34.08
N GLY A 198 8.53 41.41 -33.71
CA GLY A 198 8.39 42.70 -34.35
C GLY A 198 7.15 43.45 -33.90
N LEU A 199 7.27 44.78 -33.90
CA LEU A 199 6.17 45.68 -33.60
C LEU A 199 6.21 46.85 -34.58
N GLY A 200 5.19 46.98 -35.41
CA GLY A 200 4.97 48.08 -36.33
C GLY A 200 4.16 49.18 -35.67
N VAL A 201 4.54 50.43 -35.88
CA VAL A 201 3.83 51.61 -35.38
C VAL A 201 3.58 52.55 -36.56
N LEU A 202 2.31 52.73 -36.91
CA LEU A 202 1.83 53.61 -37.96
C LEU A 202 1.25 54.88 -37.33
N PHE A 203 1.80 56.04 -37.68
CA PHE A 203 1.31 57.34 -37.25
C PHE A 203 0.47 57.98 -38.36
N LEU A 204 -0.75 58.42 -38.06
CA LEU A 204 -1.58 59.17 -39.02
C LEU A 204 -1.25 60.66 -39.05
N SER A 205 -0.48 61.14 -38.07
CA SER A 205 -0.01 62.51 -37.97
C SER A 205 1.50 62.63 -38.14
N GLU A 206 1.93 63.39 -39.16
CA GLU A 206 3.33 63.79 -39.35
C GLU A 206 3.92 64.44 -38.10
N LYS A 207 3.13 65.29 -37.42
CA LYS A 207 3.57 65.99 -36.22
C LYS A 207 3.90 65.01 -35.09
N LYS A 208 3.05 64.00 -34.85
CA LYS A 208 3.29 62.99 -33.81
C LYS A 208 4.47 62.10 -34.17
N TYR A 209 4.60 61.70 -35.44
CA TYR A 209 5.74 60.93 -35.93
C TYR A 209 7.07 61.69 -35.73
N ASN A 210 7.14 62.94 -36.17
CA ASN A 210 8.34 63.75 -36.03
C ASN A 210 8.68 64.03 -34.56
N LEU A 211 7.67 64.19 -33.70
CA LEU A 211 7.87 64.29 -32.26
C LEU A 211 8.44 62.98 -31.69
N PHE A 212 7.87 61.83 -32.06
CA PHE A 212 8.30 60.51 -31.63
C PHE A 212 9.77 60.25 -32.00
N ILE A 213 10.11 60.33 -33.28
CA ILE A 213 11.45 60.01 -33.80
C ILE A 213 12.53 60.93 -33.23
N LYS A 214 12.19 62.20 -32.95
CA LYS A 214 13.13 63.14 -32.29
C LYS A 214 13.35 62.85 -30.82
N SER A 215 12.38 62.21 -30.15
CA SER A 215 12.40 62.02 -28.70
C SER A 215 12.95 60.65 -28.31
N ILE A 216 12.79 59.63 -29.16
CA ILE A 216 13.20 58.25 -28.87
C ILE A 216 14.63 57.94 -29.36
N ASP A 217 15.44 57.39 -28.46
CA ASP A 217 16.58 56.51 -28.73
C ASP A 217 16.13 55.04 -28.78
N ILE A 218 16.11 54.49 -30.00
CA ILE A 218 15.73 53.12 -30.32
C ILE A 218 16.72 52.10 -29.71
N LYS A 219 18.01 52.45 -29.64
CA LYS A 219 19.05 51.53 -29.16
C LYS A 219 18.83 51.15 -27.72
N LYS A 220 18.21 52.03 -26.94
CA LYS A 220 17.89 51.78 -25.53
C LYS A 220 16.91 50.63 -25.36
N TYR A 221 15.84 50.57 -26.17
CA TYR A 221 14.90 49.44 -26.11
C TYR A 221 15.51 48.14 -26.62
N GLN A 222 16.34 48.21 -27.67
CA GLN A 222 17.10 47.04 -28.11
C GLN A 222 18.01 46.49 -27.01
N GLN A 223 18.70 47.37 -26.26
CA GLN A 223 19.55 46.97 -25.14
C GLN A 223 18.76 46.34 -24.00
N ILE A 224 17.61 46.93 -23.63
CA ILE A 224 16.70 46.38 -22.62
C ILE A 224 16.25 44.98 -23.04
N ASN A 225 15.75 44.83 -24.27
CA ASN A 225 15.31 43.54 -24.80
C ASN A 225 16.45 42.50 -24.84
N ASN A 226 17.66 42.90 -25.25
CA ASN A 226 18.82 42.01 -25.25
C ASN A 226 19.18 41.52 -23.84
N SER A 227 19.15 42.42 -22.85
CA SER A 227 19.38 42.09 -21.44
C SER A 227 18.35 41.07 -20.94
N LEU A 228 17.07 41.36 -21.17
CA LEU A 228 15.97 40.45 -20.82
C LEU A 228 16.14 39.08 -21.49
N SER A 229 16.48 39.04 -22.78
CA SER A 229 16.74 37.78 -23.49
C SER A 229 17.85 36.94 -22.86
N VAL A 230 18.91 37.58 -22.36
CA VAL A 230 20.00 36.88 -21.65
C VAL A 230 19.50 36.31 -20.31
N GLU A 231 18.77 37.12 -19.53
CA GLU A 231 18.17 36.68 -18.26
C GLU A 231 17.23 35.48 -18.48
N TYR A 232 16.37 35.56 -19.49
CA TYR A 232 15.38 34.53 -19.81
C TYR A 232 16.04 33.21 -20.20
N LYS A 233 17.09 33.28 -21.03
CA LYS A 233 17.88 32.09 -21.41
C LYS A 233 18.59 31.46 -20.23
N ASP A 234 19.11 32.26 -19.30
CA ASP A 234 19.77 31.74 -18.09
C ASP A 234 18.77 31.06 -17.14
N GLU A 235 17.59 31.66 -16.95
CA GLU A 235 16.51 31.10 -16.15
C GLU A 235 15.97 29.78 -16.75
N LEU A 236 15.70 29.75 -18.06
CA LEU A 236 15.29 28.53 -18.76
C LEU A 236 16.33 27.41 -18.63
N ARG A 237 17.63 27.75 -18.73
CA ARG A 237 18.72 26.79 -18.54
C ARG A 237 18.76 26.22 -17.13
N LYS A 238 18.56 27.04 -16.10
CA LYS A 238 18.48 26.59 -14.70
C LYS A 238 17.28 25.67 -14.48
N ASN A 239 16.10 26.07 -14.97
CA ASN A 239 14.87 25.30 -14.86
C ASN A 239 14.99 23.95 -15.59
N TYR A 240 15.66 23.91 -16.74
CA TYR A 240 15.96 22.67 -17.45
C TYR A 240 16.78 21.69 -16.59
N PHE A 241 17.86 22.15 -15.95
CA PHE A 241 18.67 21.27 -15.08
C PHE A 241 17.90 20.77 -13.85
N ILE A 242 17.06 21.61 -13.26
CA ILE A 242 16.18 21.20 -12.15
C ILE A 242 15.21 20.11 -12.59
N LEU A 243 14.62 20.24 -13.79
CA LEU A 243 13.69 19.24 -14.33
C LEU A 243 14.39 17.90 -14.61
N GLU A 244 15.60 17.92 -15.17
CA GLU A 244 16.37 16.70 -15.42
C GLU A 244 16.79 16.01 -14.11
N ASP A 245 17.20 16.77 -13.09
CA ASP A 245 17.53 16.21 -11.77
C ASP A 245 16.31 15.58 -11.09
N ASN A 246 15.16 16.28 -11.12
CA ASN A 246 13.89 15.73 -10.61
C ASN A 246 13.50 14.45 -11.35
N LYS A 247 13.68 14.39 -12.67
CA LYS A 247 13.42 13.19 -13.47
C LYS A 247 14.33 12.03 -13.08
N PHE A 248 15.61 12.30 -12.83
CA PHE A 248 16.54 11.30 -12.32
C PHE A 248 16.11 10.78 -10.95
N HIS A 249 15.72 11.68 -10.03
CA HIS A 249 15.22 11.32 -8.71
C HIS A 249 13.96 10.45 -8.78
N ILE A 250 12.98 10.83 -9.61
CA ILE A 250 11.75 10.05 -9.84
C ILE A 250 12.07 8.65 -10.35
N ASN A 251 12.99 8.52 -11.31
CA ASN A 251 13.41 7.21 -11.82
C ASN A 251 14.07 6.36 -10.72
N SER A 252 14.90 6.96 -9.87
CA SER A 252 15.48 6.26 -8.70
C SER A 252 14.40 5.77 -7.73
N LEU A 253 13.37 6.58 -7.47
CA LEU A 253 12.24 6.18 -6.63
C LEU A 253 11.46 5.00 -7.24
N TYR A 254 11.24 5.00 -8.55
CA TYR A 254 10.58 3.86 -9.23
C TYR A 254 11.37 2.56 -9.07
N GLU A 255 12.70 2.59 -9.19
CA GLU A 255 13.55 1.40 -8.98
C GLU A 255 13.51 0.93 -7.52
N GLN A 256 13.53 1.85 -6.55
CA GLN A 256 13.37 1.50 -5.14
C GLN A 256 12.01 0.86 -4.84
N LEU A 257 10.94 1.37 -5.47
CA LEU A 257 9.59 0.84 -5.32
C LEU A 257 9.50 -0.59 -5.87
N LYS A 258 10.11 -0.85 -7.03
CA LYS A 258 10.23 -2.19 -7.62
C LYS A 258 10.97 -3.17 -6.72
N ILE A 259 12.08 -2.75 -6.09
CA ILE A 259 12.81 -3.58 -5.12
C ILE A 259 11.92 -3.90 -3.91
N LYS A 260 11.20 -2.90 -3.38
CA LYS A 260 10.27 -3.11 -2.27
C LYS A 260 9.15 -4.08 -2.61
N ASP A 261 8.58 -3.99 -3.81
CA ASP A 261 7.53 -4.90 -4.27
C ASP A 261 8.04 -6.34 -4.37
N ASN A 262 9.27 -6.54 -4.86
CA ASN A 262 9.91 -7.86 -4.88
C ASN A 262 10.06 -8.42 -3.46
N HIS A 263 10.58 -7.63 -2.52
CA HIS A 263 10.72 -8.05 -1.12
C HIS A 263 9.35 -8.38 -0.50
N LEU A 264 8.33 -7.56 -0.76
CA LEU A 264 6.98 -7.78 -0.25
C LEU A 264 6.39 -9.09 -0.77
N ASN A 265 6.62 -9.43 -2.04
CA ASN A 265 6.18 -10.70 -2.61
C ASN A 265 6.91 -11.88 -1.97
N SER A 266 8.23 -11.81 -1.80
CA SER A 266 8.98 -12.85 -1.08
C SER A 266 8.48 -13.03 0.35
N TYR A 267 8.20 -11.95 1.08
CA TYR A 267 7.63 -12.05 2.42
C TYR A 267 6.24 -12.68 2.43
N LYS A 268 5.40 -12.41 1.42
CA LYS A 268 4.09 -13.05 1.29
C LYS A 268 4.20 -14.55 1.03
N GLU A 269 5.15 -14.95 0.19
CA GLU A 269 5.45 -16.36 -0.08
C GLU A 269 5.91 -17.08 1.20
N ASP A 270 6.90 -16.52 1.90
CA ASP A 270 7.41 -17.06 3.18
C ASP A 270 6.32 -17.22 4.23
N VAL A 271 5.43 -16.22 4.37
CA VAL A 271 4.29 -16.28 5.30
C VAL A 271 3.34 -17.40 4.88
N GLY A 272 3.03 -17.51 3.59
CA GLY A 272 2.17 -18.58 3.07
C GLY A 272 2.76 -19.98 3.27
N GLU A 273 4.08 -20.15 3.18
CA GLU A 273 4.75 -21.42 3.50
C GLU A 273 4.69 -21.75 4.99
N LYS A 274 4.93 -20.76 5.86
CA LYS A 274 4.80 -20.93 7.31
C LYS A 274 3.38 -21.31 7.71
N ASP A 275 2.37 -20.69 7.12
CA ASP A 275 0.97 -21.02 7.38
C ASP A 275 0.63 -22.47 7.00
N LYS A 276 1.18 -22.98 5.89
CA LYS A 276 1.04 -24.39 5.50
C LYS A 276 1.72 -25.32 6.51
N TYR A 277 2.92 -24.96 6.95
CA TYR A 277 3.66 -25.75 7.94
C TYR A 277 2.96 -25.78 9.30
N ILE A 278 2.41 -24.65 9.74
CA ILE A 278 1.61 -24.57 10.97
C ILE A 278 0.40 -25.51 10.87
N LYS A 279 -0.35 -25.51 9.75
CA LYS A 279 -1.48 -26.42 9.54
C LYS A 279 -1.10 -27.90 9.61
N GLU A 280 0.07 -28.25 9.07
CA GLU A 280 0.58 -29.62 9.14
C GLU A 280 0.92 -30.02 10.58
N LEU A 281 1.58 -29.13 11.34
CA LEU A 281 1.85 -29.36 12.76
C LEU A 281 0.57 -29.48 13.59
N GLU A 282 -0.43 -28.63 13.34
CA GLU A 282 -1.74 -28.70 13.99
C GLU A 282 -2.40 -30.06 13.76
N LYS A 283 -2.36 -30.58 12.53
CA LYS A 283 -2.89 -31.91 12.19
C LYS A 283 -2.15 -33.04 12.92
N GLN A 284 -0.82 -32.99 12.98
CA GLN A 284 -0.02 -33.98 13.70
C GLN A 284 -0.29 -33.96 15.20
N ILE A 285 -0.51 -32.78 15.79
CA ILE A 285 -0.92 -32.65 17.19
C ILE A 285 -2.29 -33.32 17.39
N GLU A 286 -3.26 -33.05 16.51
CA GLU A 286 -4.60 -33.67 16.61
C GLU A 286 -4.55 -35.20 16.53
N GLU A 287 -3.72 -35.76 15.64
CA GLU A 287 -3.52 -37.21 15.54
C GLU A 287 -2.86 -37.80 16.80
N ARG A 288 -1.87 -37.10 17.38
CA ARG A 288 -1.22 -37.52 18.63
C ARG A 288 -2.16 -37.45 19.81
N ASP A 289 -3.01 -36.44 19.89
CA ASP A 289 -4.01 -36.29 20.95
C ASP A 289 -5.05 -37.41 20.90
N LYS A 290 -5.49 -37.82 19.70
CA LYS A 290 -6.34 -39.02 19.53
C LYS A 290 -5.64 -40.28 20.04
N GLY A 291 -4.38 -40.48 19.67
CA GLY A 291 -3.59 -41.62 20.14
C GLY A 291 -3.41 -41.63 21.66
N LEU A 292 -3.13 -40.48 22.28
CA LEU A 292 -3.03 -40.35 23.73
C LEU A 292 -4.34 -40.70 24.43
N ASN A 293 -5.48 -40.27 23.87
CA ASN A 293 -6.80 -40.61 24.39
C ASN A 293 -7.08 -42.13 24.32
N ASP A 294 -6.71 -42.79 23.23
CA ASP A 294 -6.85 -44.25 23.10
C ASP A 294 -5.95 -44.99 24.12
N TYR A 295 -4.72 -44.53 24.32
CA TYR A 295 -3.84 -45.08 25.35
C TYR A 295 -4.42 -44.89 26.75
N GLN A 296 -5.01 -43.72 27.03
CA GLN A 296 -5.66 -43.45 28.30
C GLN A 296 -6.83 -44.40 28.56
N LEU A 297 -7.72 -44.60 27.58
CA LEU A 297 -8.83 -45.57 27.68
C LEU A 297 -8.35 -47.01 27.94
N ASN A 298 -7.24 -47.41 27.32
CA ASN A 298 -6.65 -48.73 27.54
C ASN A 298 -6.09 -48.88 28.97
N VAL A 299 -5.41 -47.85 29.48
CA VAL A 299 -4.92 -47.83 30.87
C VAL A 299 -6.09 -47.93 31.84
N GLU A 300 -7.14 -47.13 31.66
CA GLU A 300 -8.36 -47.18 32.49
C GLU A 300 -9.02 -48.56 32.45
N GLY A 301 -9.08 -49.20 31.27
CA GLY A 301 -9.58 -50.56 31.11
C GLY A 301 -8.73 -51.61 31.86
N LYS A 302 -7.41 -51.51 31.77
CA LYS A 302 -6.48 -52.39 32.50
C LYS A 302 -6.58 -52.20 34.01
N ASP A 303 -6.68 -50.97 34.48
CA ASP A 303 -6.85 -50.68 35.91
C ASP A 303 -8.14 -51.28 36.47
N LYS A 304 -9.22 -51.24 35.68
CA LYS A 304 -10.48 -51.90 36.05
C LYS A 304 -10.31 -53.43 36.13
N TYR A 305 -9.63 -54.03 35.16
CA TYR A 305 -9.36 -55.46 35.16
C TYR A 305 -8.47 -55.89 36.33
N ILE A 306 -7.45 -55.08 36.67
CA ILE A 306 -6.60 -55.32 37.85
C ILE A 306 -7.45 -55.31 39.13
N LYS A 307 -8.35 -54.33 39.29
CA LYS A 307 -9.26 -54.29 40.45
C LYS A 307 -10.15 -55.53 40.55
N GLU A 308 -10.65 -56.04 39.42
CA GLU A 308 -11.43 -57.28 39.40
C GLU A 308 -10.60 -58.49 39.83
N LEU A 309 -9.36 -58.60 39.34
CA LEU A 309 -8.42 -59.65 39.75
C LEU A 309 -8.07 -59.55 41.23
N GLU A 310 -7.79 -58.35 41.75
CA GLU A 310 -7.52 -58.12 43.17
C GLU A 310 -8.70 -58.57 44.05
N GLN A 311 -9.94 -58.32 43.61
CA GLN A 311 -11.12 -58.80 44.32
C GLN A 311 -11.20 -60.33 44.31
N GLN A 312 -10.98 -60.97 43.16
CA GLN A 312 -10.99 -62.45 43.06
C GLN A 312 -9.91 -63.08 43.93
N VAL A 313 -8.70 -62.51 43.97
CA VAL A 313 -7.62 -62.96 44.85
C VAL A 313 -8.05 -62.84 46.31
N LYS A 314 -8.64 -61.72 46.71
CA LYS A 314 -9.14 -61.52 48.07
C LYS A 314 -10.22 -62.54 48.47
N GLU A 315 -11.10 -62.91 47.54
CA GLU A 315 -12.11 -63.96 47.76
C GLU A 315 -11.47 -65.35 47.89
N ARG A 316 -10.48 -65.66 47.05
CA ARG A 316 -9.70 -66.91 47.14
C ARG A 316 -8.93 -67.01 48.45
N ASP A 317 -8.30 -65.93 48.90
CA ASP A 317 -7.55 -65.90 50.16
C ASP A 317 -8.45 -66.15 51.36
N LYS A 318 -9.68 -65.59 51.35
CA LYS A 318 -10.70 -65.93 52.36
C LYS A 318 -11.04 -67.41 52.32
N GLY A 319 -11.30 -67.96 51.13
CA GLY A 319 -11.62 -69.37 50.98
C GLY A 319 -10.48 -70.29 51.44
N LEU A 320 -9.23 -69.95 51.13
CA LEU A 320 -8.05 -70.68 51.60
C LEU A 320 -7.93 -70.64 53.12
N ASN A 321 -8.20 -69.49 53.74
CA ASN A 321 -8.19 -69.34 55.19
C ASN A 321 -9.28 -70.21 55.86
N ASP A 322 -10.49 -70.26 55.28
CA ASP A 322 -11.56 -71.13 55.74
C ASP A 322 -11.19 -72.62 55.62
N TYR A 323 -10.56 -73.01 54.50
CA TYR A 323 -10.03 -74.36 54.34
C TYR A 323 -8.93 -74.69 55.35
N GLN A 324 -8.05 -73.74 55.64
CA GLN A 324 -6.98 -73.93 56.63
C GLN A 324 -7.57 -74.17 58.03
N LEU A 325 -8.55 -73.37 58.46
CA LEU A 325 -9.25 -73.58 59.74
C LEU A 325 -9.89 -74.97 59.83
N ASN A 326 -10.51 -75.44 58.74
CA ASN A 326 -11.10 -76.77 58.69
C ASN A 326 -10.05 -77.90 58.78
N VAL A 327 -8.87 -77.72 58.15
CA VAL A 327 -7.77 -78.67 58.30
C VAL A 327 -7.25 -78.70 59.73
N GLU A 328 -7.07 -77.53 60.37
CA GLU A 328 -6.67 -77.44 61.78
C GLU A 328 -7.67 -78.15 62.72
N ASP A 329 -8.97 -77.97 62.48
CA ASP A 329 -10.03 -78.67 63.21
C ASP A 329 -9.96 -80.19 63.02
N LYS A 330 -9.72 -80.65 61.78
CA LYS A 330 -9.57 -82.08 61.48
C LYS A 330 -8.31 -82.68 62.10
N ASP A 331 -7.19 -81.97 62.08
CA ASP A 331 -5.94 -82.42 62.71
C ASP A 331 -6.09 -82.54 64.22
N LYS A 332 -6.85 -81.62 64.84
CA LYS A 332 -7.21 -81.72 66.26
C LYS A 332 -8.03 -82.97 66.55
N TYR A 333 -9.01 -83.27 65.69
CA TYR A 333 -9.82 -84.48 65.81
C TYR A 333 -8.99 -85.77 65.60
N ILE A 334 -8.04 -85.77 64.67
CA ILE A 334 -7.10 -86.89 64.47
C ILE A 334 -6.26 -87.11 65.72
N LYS A 335 -5.71 -86.06 66.33
CA LYS A 335 -4.96 -86.17 67.60
C LYS A 335 -5.79 -86.80 68.72
N GLU A 336 -7.06 -86.43 68.84
CA GLU A 336 -7.97 -87.05 69.82
C GLU A 336 -8.15 -88.55 69.54
N LEU A 337 -8.31 -88.95 68.27
CA LEU A 337 -8.40 -90.36 67.89
C LEU A 337 -7.09 -91.12 68.14
N GLU A 338 -5.94 -90.52 67.84
CA GLU A 338 -4.62 -91.10 68.11
C GLU A 338 -4.41 -91.35 69.61
N GLN A 339 -4.82 -90.40 70.46
CA GLN A 339 -4.76 -90.56 71.91
C GLN A 339 -5.66 -91.71 72.39
N GLN A 340 -6.87 -91.84 71.84
CA GLN A 340 -7.75 -92.98 72.14
C GLN A 340 -7.16 -94.33 71.69
N ILE A 341 -6.46 -94.36 70.56
CA ILE A 341 -5.76 -95.56 70.09
C ILE A 341 -4.62 -95.92 71.05
N ASP A 342 -3.81 -94.96 71.49
CA ASP A 342 -2.71 -95.18 72.42
C ASP A 342 -3.19 -95.72 73.78
N GLU A 343 -4.33 -95.23 74.28
CA GLU A 343 -5.00 -95.77 75.47
C GLU A 343 -5.48 -97.22 75.27
N LYS A 344 -6.03 -97.54 74.09
CA LYS A 344 -6.43 -98.91 73.74
C LYS A 344 -5.23 -99.83 73.59
N GLU A 345 -4.12 -99.38 73.02
CA GLU A 345 -2.89 -100.18 72.90
C GLU A 345 -2.29 -100.50 74.27
N LYS A 346 -2.25 -99.53 75.19
CA LYS A 346 -1.85 -99.76 76.60
C LYS A 346 -2.72 -100.81 77.26
N SER A 347 -4.05 -100.73 77.05
CA SER A 347 -4.99 -101.74 77.55
C SER A 347 -4.73 -103.13 76.94
N LEU A 348 -4.53 -103.20 75.62
CA LEU A 348 -4.24 -104.44 74.90
C LEU A 348 -2.94 -105.09 75.37
N ASN A 349 -1.90 -104.29 75.62
CA ASN A 349 -0.62 -104.79 76.12
C ASN A 349 -0.76 -105.35 77.54
N GLY A 350 -1.59 -104.73 78.38
CA GLY A 350 -1.98 -105.26 79.70
C GLY A 350 -2.71 -106.60 79.60
N TYR A 351 -3.59 -106.79 78.63
CA TYR A 351 -4.22 -108.09 78.36
C TYR A 351 -3.20 -109.14 77.87
N LYS A 352 -2.24 -108.75 77.03
CA LYS A 352 -1.17 -109.63 76.53
C LYS A 352 -0.29 -110.19 77.66
N LEU A 353 0.06 -109.36 78.64
CA LEU A 353 0.81 -109.78 79.83
C LEU A 353 0.05 -110.83 80.64
N LYS A 354 -1.26 -110.63 80.85
CA LYS A 354 -2.14 -111.61 81.51
C LYS A 354 -2.24 -112.94 80.76
N VAL A 355 -2.22 -112.92 79.42
CA VAL A 355 -2.21 -114.15 78.62
C VAL A 355 -0.89 -114.90 78.80
N LYS A 356 0.25 -114.19 78.75
CA LYS A 356 1.57 -114.81 79.01
C LYS A 356 1.66 -115.47 80.39
N GLU A 357 1.11 -114.84 81.43
CA GLU A 357 1.06 -115.43 82.78
C GLU A 357 0.24 -116.73 82.80
N LYS A 358 -0.86 -116.77 82.04
CA LYS A 358 -1.69 -117.99 81.90
C LYS A 358 -0.98 -119.08 81.08
N ASP A 359 -0.23 -118.73 80.05
CA ASP A 359 0.51 -119.71 79.24
C ASP A 359 1.61 -120.39 80.06
N ILE A 360 2.34 -119.64 80.90
CA ILE A 360 3.33 -120.21 81.86
C ILE A 360 2.65 -121.17 82.84
N TYR A 361 1.44 -120.84 83.29
CA TYR A 361 0.66 -121.73 84.16
C TYR A 361 0.23 -123.02 83.46
N ILE A 362 -0.12 -122.96 82.17
CA ILE A 362 -0.49 -124.13 81.35
C ILE A 362 0.73 -125.03 81.10
N GLU A 363 1.90 -124.47 80.76
CA GLU A 363 3.14 -125.24 80.60
C GLU A 363 3.50 -126.05 81.88
N GLY A 364 3.24 -125.46 83.05
CA GLY A 364 3.41 -126.13 84.34
C GLY A 364 2.44 -127.31 84.58
N LEU A 365 1.24 -127.26 83.98
CA LEU A 365 0.28 -128.36 84.02
C LEU A 365 0.63 -129.47 83.03
N GLU A 366 1.08 -129.12 81.82
CA GLU A 366 1.48 -130.09 80.79
C GLU A 366 2.65 -130.97 81.27
N LYS A 367 3.63 -130.38 81.95
CA LYS A 367 4.76 -131.13 82.52
C LYS A 367 4.33 -132.19 83.55
N LYS A 368 3.29 -131.89 84.34
CA LYS A 368 2.68 -132.85 85.29
C LYS A 368 1.89 -133.97 84.60
N VAL A 369 1.32 -133.70 83.42
CA VAL A 369 0.62 -134.70 82.62
C VAL A 369 1.64 -135.67 82.02
N THR A 370 2.75 -135.18 81.46
CA THR A 370 3.80 -136.04 80.88
C THR A 370 4.45 -136.97 81.92
N GLU A 371 4.66 -136.52 83.15
CA GLU A 371 5.15 -137.36 84.25
C GLU A 371 4.17 -138.48 84.61
N LYS A 372 2.86 -138.22 84.54
CA LYS A 372 1.82 -139.24 84.78
C LYS A 372 1.65 -140.22 83.62
N GLU A 373 1.80 -139.77 82.38
CA GLU A 373 1.75 -140.63 81.20
C GLU A 373 2.92 -141.62 81.15
N ASN A 374 4.12 -141.19 81.55
CA ASN A 374 5.28 -142.09 81.68
C ASN A 374 5.09 -143.16 82.78
N TYR A 375 4.40 -142.82 83.87
CA TYR A 375 4.04 -143.77 84.93
C TYR A 375 3.00 -144.82 84.45
N ILE A 376 2.07 -144.41 83.58
CA ILE A 376 1.08 -145.32 82.97
C ILE A 376 1.76 -146.30 82.00
N TYR A 377 2.72 -145.83 81.19
CA TYR A 377 3.47 -146.69 80.26
C TYR A 377 4.25 -147.82 80.98
N GLU A 378 4.87 -147.52 82.14
CA GLU A 378 5.55 -148.54 82.96
C GLU A 378 4.61 -149.58 83.59
N ILE A 379 3.35 -149.20 83.87
CA ILE A 379 2.33 -150.11 84.40
C ILE A 379 1.77 -151.01 83.28
N GLU A 380 1.55 -150.47 82.08
CA GLU A 380 1.04 -151.23 80.92
C GLU A 380 2.04 -152.31 80.44
N GLU A 381 3.34 -152.04 80.51
CA GLU A 381 4.41 -153.02 80.22
C GLU A 381 4.43 -154.19 81.23
N LYS A 382 4.12 -153.94 82.51
CA LYS A 382 4.06 -154.98 83.56
C LYS A 382 2.80 -155.84 83.49
N VAL A 383 1.68 -155.32 83.00
CA VAL A 383 0.40 -156.07 82.91
C VAL A 383 0.37 -157.04 81.71
N LYS A 384 0.98 -156.69 80.56
CA LYS A 384 1.00 -157.60 79.40
C LYS A 384 1.85 -158.86 79.59
N LYS A 385 2.86 -158.83 80.48
CA LYS A 385 3.68 -160.02 80.83
C LYS A 385 2.96 -161.05 81.72
N SER A 386 1.76 -160.76 82.23
CA SER A 386 1.12 -161.59 83.26
C SER A 386 -0.19 -162.31 82.85
N PHE A 387 -0.70 -162.18 81.62
CA PHE A 387 -2.08 -162.64 81.36
C PHE A 387 -2.32 -163.82 80.39
N PHE A 388 -1.39 -164.32 79.55
CA PHE A 388 -1.74 -165.50 78.72
C PHE A 388 -0.61 -166.51 78.47
N GLY A 389 -0.29 -167.24 79.54
CA GLY A 389 0.19 -168.62 79.51
C GLY A 389 -0.70 -169.50 80.41
N LYS A 390 -1.74 -170.12 79.81
CA LYS A 390 -2.66 -171.23 80.23
C LYS A 390 -4.06 -170.91 79.66
N PHE A 391 -4.68 -171.58 78.68
CA PHE A 391 -4.54 -172.88 77.99
C PHE A 391 -5.28 -172.74 76.62
N ILE A 392 -4.64 -173.04 75.48
CA ILE A 392 -4.90 -174.16 74.51
C ILE A 392 -6.27 -174.19 73.78
N LYS A 393 -6.21 -174.33 72.42
CA LYS A 393 -7.24 -174.77 71.42
C LYS A 393 -8.49 -173.86 71.31
N ARG A 394 -8.89 -173.37 70.14
CA ARG A 394 -8.92 -173.96 68.79
C ARG A 394 -8.70 -172.88 67.74
#